data_AF-A0A158NS00-F1
#
_entry.id   AF-A0A158NS00-F1
#
_cell.length_a   1.000
_cell.length_b   1.000
_cell.length_c   1.000
_cell.angle_alpha   90.00
_cell.angle_beta   90.00
_cell.angle_gamma   90.00
#
_symmetry.space_group_name_H-M   'P 1'
#
loop_
_entity.id
_entity.type
_entity.pdbx_description
1 polymer ?
#
loop_
_entity_poly.entity_id
_entity_poly.type
_entity_poly.pdbx_seq_one_letter_code
_entity_poly.pdbx_strand_id
1 'polypeptide(L)'
;MRYITNVTDPGKPLPLQTYYFYDTDTSPYFELTFIAQGVTLMVSAMGYTAIDSLFGLLIFHVCGQLKNLKGRLMIGSEKQSNFDYILADAIMDHVITDGRHLSFVRLSFLVTVVANIFAHMCLYCVVGECLIAQCEGIYQAVCDYRWYELEPKQARNLILLMIRTNKSLYVTVGKIFPLTMNAFCSLLKTSGGYISVLLARRD
;
A
#
# COMPACT_ATOMS: atom_id res chain seq x y z
N MET A 1 23.78 -7.93 5.61
CA MET A 1 24.70 -7.18 4.72
C MET A 1 25.76 -8.17 4.26
N ARG A 2 25.77 -8.57 2.99
CA ARG A 2 26.68 -9.63 2.48
C ARG A 2 28.00 -8.99 2.06
N TYR A 3 29.12 -9.58 2.48
CA TYR A 3 30.47 -9.16 2.08
C TYR A 3 30.72 -9.55 0.62
N ILE A 4 31.15 -8.57 -0.17
CA ILE A 4 31.50 -8.73 -1.60
C ILE A 4 32.80 -9.55 -1.65
N THR A 5 32.77 -10.71 -2.30
CA THR A 5 33.93 -11.63 -2.34
C THR A 5 34.30 -12.07 -3.75
N ASN A 6 33.51 -11.72 -4.77
CA ASN A 6 33.73 -12.16 -6.15
C ASN A 6 34.02 -10.99 -7.09
N VAL A 7 34.95 -11.19 -8.03
CA VAL A 7 35.39 -10.19 -9.02
C VAL A 7 34.26 -9.83 -10.01
N THR A 8 33.24 -10.68 -10.12
CA THR A 8 32.02 -10.44 -10.93
C THR A 8 30.89 -9.74 -10.17
N ASP A 9 31.06 -9.41 -8.87
CA ASP A 9 30.02 -8.68 -8.15
C ASP A 9 29.96 -7.22 -8.64
N PRO A 10 28.75 -6.67 -8.87
CA PRO A 10 28.59 -5.29 -9.30
C PRO A 10 29.16 -4.30 -8.28
N GLY A 11 29.74 -3.22 -8.77
CA GLY A 11 30.38 -2.19 -7.94
C GLY A 11 29.38 -1.43 -7.04
N LYS A 12 28.09 -1.43 -7.40
CA LYS A 12 27.00 -0.88 -6.59
C LYS A 12 25.94 -1.96 -6.29
N PRO A 13 25.68 -2.28 -5.01
CA PRO A 13 24.67 -3.28 -4.67
C PRO A 13 23.25 -2.75 -4.87
N LEU A 14 22.43 -3.48 -5.63
CA LEU A 14 20.99 -3.27 -5.75
C LEU A 14 20.22 -3.99 -4.61
N PRO A 15 19.01 -3.52 -4.23
CA PRO A 15 18.16 -4.14 -3.20
C PRO A 15 17.87 -5.63 -3.44
N LEU A 16 17.62 -5.99 -4.70
CA LEU A 16 17.47 -7.36 -5.16
C LEU A 16 18.54 -7.66 -6.20
N GLN A 17 19.25 -8.76 -6.01
CA GLN A 17 20.29 -9.19 -6.94
C GLN A 17 19.66 -10.10 -8.01
N THR A 18 19.19 -9.48 -9.09
CA THR A 18 18.56 -10.16 -10.24
C THR A 18 19.33 -9.88 -11.52
N TYR A 19 19.24 -10.78 -12.50
CA TYR A 19 19.88 -10.59 -13.80
C TYR A 19 19.16 -9.51 -14.63
N TYR A 20 19.92 -8.56 -15.18
CA TYR A 20 19.45 -7.52 -16.08
C TYR A 20 20.20 -7.60 -17.42
N PHE A 21 19.49 -7.37 -18.52
CA PHE A 21 20.04 -7.42 -19.89
C PHE A 21 20.80 -6.14 -20.31
N TYR A 22 20.94 -5.19 -19.39
CA TYR A 22 21.65 -3.91 -19.55
C TYR A 22 22.58 -3.71 -18.35
N ASP A 23 23.60 -2.86 -18.51
CA ASP A 23 24.56 -2.58 -17.44
C ASP A 23 23.93 -1.72 -16.34
N THR A 24 23.79 -2.31 -15.15
CA THR A 24 23.19 -1.67 -13.97
C THR A 24 24.17 -0.86 -13.14
N ASP A 25 25.48 -0.97 -13.36
CA ASP A 25 26.47 -0.21 -12.58
C ASP A 25 26.63 1.24 -13.08
N THR A 26 26.19 1.50 -14.31
CA THR A 26 26.25 2.80 -14.97
C THR A 26 25.07 3.72 -14.55
N SER A 27 25.35 4.92 -14.03
CA SER A 27 24.32 5.96 -13.81
C SER A 27 23.89 6.54 -15.17
N PRO A 28 22.58 6.74 -15.46
CA PRO A 28 21.43 6.77 -14.54
C PRO A 28 20.65 5.45 -14.41
N TYR A 29 21.05 4.39 -15.11
CA TYR A 29 20.31 3.12 -15.13
C TYR A 29 20.24 2.48 -13.74
N PHE A 30 21.32 2.54 -12.96
CA PHE A 30 21.34 2.08 -11.57
C PHE A 30 20.20 2.67 -10.72
N GLU A 31 20.04 3.99 -10.77
CA GLU A 31 19.06 4.73 -9.96
C GLU A 31 17.64 4.39 -10.37
N LEU A 32 17.40 4.23 -11.68
CA LEU A 32 16.10 3.86 -12.22
C LEU A 32 15.73 2.42 -11.83
N THR A 33 16.68 1.49 -11.93
CA THR A 33 16.50 0.09 -11.49
C THR A 33 16.28 0.02 -9.99
N PHE A 34 17.00 0.81 -9.19
CA PHE A 34 16.82 0.88 -7.74
C PHE A 34 15.40 1.33 -7.36
N ILE A 35 14.91 2.41 -8.00
CA ILE A 35 13.54 2.90 -7.78
C ILE A 35 12.52 1.85 -8.22
N ALA A 36 12.71 1.23 -9.39
CA ALA A 36 11.82 0.20 -9.91
C ALA A 36 11.74 -1.01 -8.97
N GLN A 37 12.88 -1.51 -8.47
CA GLN A 37 12.92 -2.58 -7.48
C GLN A 37 12.23 -2.18 -6.19
N GLY A 38 12.41 -0.94 -5.72
CA GLY A 38 11.68 -0.41 -4.56
C GLY A 38 10.17 -0.46 -4.75
N VAL A 39 9.67 -0.02 -5.91
CA VAL A 39 8.24 -0.10 -6.26
C VAL A 39 7.77 -1.55 -6.33
N THR A 40 8.51 -2.44 -6.98
CA THR A 40 8.14 -3.87 -7.07
C THR A 40 8.12 -4.55 -5.70
N LEU A 41 9.11 -4.25 -4.84
CA LEU A 41 9.15 -4.75 -3.47
C LEU A 41 7.95 -4.24 -2.67
N MET A 42 7.62 -2.96 -2.82
CA MET A 42 6.44 -2.38 -2.18
C MET A 42 5.18 -3.09 -2.64
N VAL A 43 4.96 -3.24 -3.95
CA VAL A 43 3.82 -3.96 -4.54
C VAL A 43 3.70 -5.40 -4.01
N SER A 44 4.83 -6.09 -3.94
CA SER A 44 4.90 -7.46 -3.42
C SER A 44 4.50 -7.51 -1.94
N ALA A 45 5.03 -6.60 -1.13
CA ALA A 45 4.65 -6.49 0.28
C ALA A 45 3.16 -6.18 0.47
N MET A 46 2.55 -5.39 -0.42
CA MET A 46 1.10 -5.13 -0.40
C MET A 46 0.31 -6.43 -0.62
N GLY A 47 0.72 -7.23 -1.62
CA GLY A 47 0.10 -8.51 -1.92
C GLY A 47 0.17 -9.47 -0.73
N TYR A 48 1.33 -9.55 -0.09
CA TYR A 48 1.52 -10.39 1.10
C TYR A 48 0.70 -9.91 2.30
N THR A 49 0.68 -8.62 2.59
CA THR A 49 -0.09 -8.08 3.72
C THR A 49 -1.61 -8.26 3.54
N ALA A 50 -2.11 -8.19 2.31
CA ALA A 50 -3.51 -8.49 2.00
C ALA A 50 -3.85 -9.98 2.27
N ILE A 51 -2.97 -10.88 1.84
CA ILE A 51 -3.11 -12.33 2.08
C ILE A 51 -3.06 -12.63 3.58
N ASP A 52 -2.07 -12.09 4.29
CA ASP A 52 -1.91 -12.29 5.74
C ASP A 52 -3.14 -11.78 6.53
N SER A 53 -3.68 -10.62 6.14
CA SER A 53 -4.91 -10.08 6.73
C SER A 53 -6.12 -11.01 6.54
N LEU A 54 -6.24 -11.65 5.38
CA LEU A 54 -7.29 -12.64 5.12
C LEU A 54 -7.11 -13.89 5.98
N PHE A 55 -5.89 -14.41 6.07
CA PHE A 55 -5.59 -15.57 6.91
C PHE A 55 -5.82 -15.30 8.39
N GLY A 56 -5.35 -14.16 8.91
CA GLY A 56 -5.57 -13.74 10.29
C GLY A 56 -7.06 -13.66 10.64
N LEU A 57 -7.87 -13.08 9.75
CA LEU A 57 -9.32 -13.02 9.93
C LEU A 57 -9.96 -14.42 9.98
N LEU A 58 -9.57 -15.32 9.06
CA LEU A 58 -10.08 -16.69 9.03
C LEU A 58 -9.73 -17.43 10.32
N ILE A 59 -8.50 -17.29 10.80
CA ILE A 59 -8.05 -17.89 12.07
C ILE A 59 -8.89 -17.34 13.23
N PHE A 60 -9.04 -16.02 13.36
CA PHE A 60 -9.86 -15.41 14.41
C PHE A 60 -11.31 -15.87 14.34
N HIS A 61 -11.88 -15.99 13.14
CA HIS A 61 -13.22 -16.51 12.94
C HIS A 61 -13.34 -17.97 13.43
N VAL A 62 -12.42 -18.86 13.03
CA VAL A 62 -12.40 -20.27 13.45
C VAL A 62 -12.20 -20.40 14.97
N CYS A 63 -11.29 -19.63 15.56
CA CYS A 63 -11.09 -19.61 17.01
C CYS A 63 -12.35 -19.16 17.77
N GLY A 64 -13.08 -18.17 17.23
CA GLY A 64 -14.38 -17.75 17.76
C GLY A 64 -15.41 -18.88 17.73
N GLN A 65 -15.55 -19.56 16.59
CA GLN A 65 -16.44 -20.71 16.42
C GLN A 65 -16.09 -21.86 17.39
N LEU A 66 -14.79 -22.17 17.56
CA LEU A 66 -14.32 -23.19 18.51
C LEU A 66 -14.62 -22.83 19.97
N LYS A 67 -14.46 -21.56 20.35
CA LYS A 67 -14.78 -21.09 21.70
C LYS A 67 -16.27 -21.22 22.00
N ASN A 68 -17.11 -20.93 21.02
CA ASN A 68 -18.56 -21.10 21.14
C ASN A 68 -18.95 -22.59 21.29
N LEU A 69 -18.40 -23.46 20.43
CA LEU A 69 -18.61 -24.91 20.52
C LEU A 69 -18.20 -25.47 21.88
N LYS A 70 -17.06 -25.03 22.42
CA LYS A 70 -16.59 -25.42 23.76
C LYS A 70 -17.59 -25.00 24.85
N GLY A 71 -18.13 -23.79 24.78
CA GLY A 71 -19.16 -23.31 25.72
C GLY A 71 -20.40 -24.20 25.72
N ARG A 72 -20.89 -24.57 24.53
CA ARG A 72 -22.05 -25.44 24.36
C ARG A 72 -21.83 -26.86 24.91
N LEU A 73 -20.65 -27.43 24.72
CA LEU A 73 -20.31 -28.76 25.26
C LEU A 73 -20.26 -28.79 26.80
N MET A 74 -19.72 -27.73 27.41
CA MET A 74 -19.67 -27.61 28.87
C MET A 74 -21.07 -27.53 29.50
N ILE A 75 -21.96 -26.71 28.90
CA ILE A 75 -23.35 -26.56 29.36
C ILE A 75 -24.16 -27.85 29.13
N GLY A 76 -23.96 -28.52 27.98
CA GLY A 76 -24.62 -29.78 27.66
C GLY A 76 -24.22 -30.95 28.57
N SER A 77 -23.02 -30.93 29.14
CA SER A 77 -22.55 -31.96 30.07
C SER A 77 -23.20 -31.89 31.45
N GLU A 78 -23.78 -30.75 31.84
CA GLU A 78 -24.42 -30.55 33.15
C GLU A 78 -25.94 -30.81 33.14
N LYS A 79 -26.59 -30.81 31.97
CA LYS A 79 -28.04 -30.60 31.90
C LYS A 79 -28.81 -31.80 31.32
N GLN A 80 -29.13 -32.77 32.18
CA GLN A 80 -30.17 -33.78 31.94
C GLN A 80 -31.57 -33.21 32.28
N SER A 81 -32.06 -32.21 31.52
CA SER A 81 -33.45 -31.72 31.66
C SER A 81 -34.05 -31.34 30.30
N ASN A 82 -35.23 -31.89 29.99
CA ASN A 82 -36.11 -31.67 28.82
C ASN A 82 -35.44 -31.18 27.52
N PHE A 83 -35.33 -32.11 26.57
CA PHE A 83 -34.75 -31.95 25.23
C PHE A 83 -35.26 -30.71 24.47
N ASP A 84 -36.55 -30.35 24.61
CA ASP A 84 -37.14 -29.20 23.92
C ASP A 84 -36.59 -27.84 24.40
N TYR A 85 -36.28 -27.71 25.70
CA TYR A 85 -35.66 -26.50 26.23
C TYR A 85 -34.21 -26.38 25.74
N ILE A 86 -33.48 -27.50 25.70
CA ILE A 86 -32.11 -27.56 25.19
C ILE A 86 -32.07 -27.19 23.70
N LEU A 87 -33.04 -27.66 22.92
CA LEU A 87 -33.16 -27.33 21.51
C LEU A 87 -33.45 -25.84 21.29
N ALA A 88 -34.37 -25.26 22.06
CA ALA A 88 -34.70 -23.84 21.97
C ALA A 88 -33.52 -22.93 22.39
N ASP A 89 -32.81 -23.28 23.46
CA ASP A 89 -31.62 -22.58 23.93
C ASP A 89 -30.47 -22.66 22.93
N ALA A 90 -30.22 -23.86 22.37
CA ALA A 90 -29.19 -24.06 21.35
C ALA A 90 -29.48 -23.30 20.05
N ILE A 91 -30.74 -23.22 19.63
CA ILE A 91 -31.14 -22.44 18.44
C ILE A 91 -31.00 -20.94 18.72
N MET A 92 -31.45 -20.46 19.88
CA MET A 92 -31.39 -19.05 20.22
C MET A 92 -29.95 -18.57 20.40
N ASP A 93 -29.10 -19.37 21.07
CA ASP A 93 -27.66 -19.09 21.17
C ASP A 93 -26.98 -19.13 19.81
N HIS A 94 -27.27 -20.11 18.95
CA HIS A 94 -26.67 -20.16 17.62
C HIS A 94 -27.05 -18.94 16.77
N VAL A 95 -28.32 -18.52 16.78
CA VAL A 95 -28.78 -17.34 16.02
C VAL A 95 -28.17 -16.04 16.57
N ILE A 96 -28.14 -15.87 17.89
CA ILE A 96 -27.61 -14.64 18.52
C ILE A 96 -26.09 -14.57 18.41
N THR A 97 -25.41 -15.69 18.64
CA THR A 97 -23.95 -15.76 18.68
C THR A 97 -23.35 -15.77 17.28
N ASP A 98 -23.95 -16.47 16.32
CA ASP A 98 -23.52 -16.41 14.91
C ASP A 98 -23.76 -15.01 14.32
N GLY A 99 -24.91 -14.38 14.64
CA GLY A 99 -25.19 -12.99 14.25
C GLY A 99 -24.16 -11.98 14.78
N ARG A 100 -23.74 -12.10 16.05
CA ARG A 100 -22.69 -11.23 16.63
C ARG A 100 -21.30 -11.51 16.07
N HIS A 101 -20.92 -12.77 15.91
CA HIS A 101 -19.62 -13.14 15.35
C HIS A 101 -19.48 -12.66 13.90
N LEU A 102 -20.52 -12.85 13.09
CA LEU A 102 -20.54 -12.40 11.70
C LEU A 102 -20.43 -10.87 11.61
N SER A 103 -21.08 -10.13 12.50
CA SER A 103 -21.01 -8.66 12.56
C SER A 103 -19.61 -8.17 12.95
N PHE A 104 -19.00 -8.75 14.00
CA PHE A 104 -17.66 -8.37 14.45
C PHE A 104 -16.58 -8.68 13.41
N VAL A 105 -16.63 -9.85 12.79
CA VAL A 105 -15.69 -10.28 11.75
C VAL A 105 -15.81 -9.39 10.51
N ARG A 106 -17.04 -9.05 10.09
CA ARG A 106 -17.27 -8.09 9.00
C ARG A 106 -16.71 -6.71 9.33
N LEU A 107 -16.95 -6.20 10.53
CA LEU A 107 -16.43 -4.90 10.96
C LEU A 107 -14.89 -4.90 11.00
N SER A 108 -14.29 -5.92 11.61
CA SER A 108 -12.83 -6.10 11.67
C SER A 108 -12.23 -6.16 10.27
N PHE A 109 -12.83 -6.91 9.36
CA PHE A 109 -12.37 -7.01 7.97
C PHE A 109 -12.42 -5.66 7.26
N LEU A 110 -13.54 -4.95 7.36
CA LEU A 110 -13.71 -3.63 6.74
C LEU A 110 -12.68 -2.63 7.27
N VAL A 111 -12.43 -2.61 8.59
CA VAL A 111 -11.43 -1.73 9.20
C VAL A 111 -10.02 -2.06 8.68
N THR A 112 -9.64 -3.34 8.66
CA THR A 112 -8.32 -3.75 8.17
C THR A 112 -8.11 -3.42 6.69
N VAL A 113 -9.11 -3.65 5.83
CA VAL A 113 -9.03 -3.33 4.40
C VAL A 113 -8.92 -1.83 4.18
N VAL A 114 -9.73 -1.02 4.87
CA VAL A 114 -9.68 0.45 4.74
C VAL A 114 -8.32 0.99 5.21
N ALA A 115 -7.82 0.51 6.35
CA ALA A 115 -6.51 0.93 6.87
C ALA A 115 -5.37 0.56 5.91
N ASN A 116 -5.44 -0.64 5.31
CA ASN A 116 -4.45 -1.10 4.35
C ASN A 116 -4.47 -0.23 3.07
N ILE A 117 -5.64 0.00 2.46
CA ILE A 117 -5.76 0.87 1.27
C ILE A 117 -5.26 2.29 1.57
N PHE A 118 -5.60 2.83 2.74
CA PHE A 118 -5.16 4.15 3.17
C PHE A 118 -3.62 4.23 3.27
N ALA A 119 -2.99 3.28 3.97
CA ALA A 119 -1.54 3.23 4.09
C ALA A 119 -0.85 3.14 2.72
N HIS A 120 -1.39 2.35 1.80
CA HIS A 120 -0.86 2.22 0.45
C HIS A 120 -0.95 3.53 -0.34
N MET A 121 -2.09 4.22 -0.31
CA MET A 121 -2.23 5.51 -0.98
C MET A 121 -1.24 6.54 -0.45
N CYS A 122 -1.03 6.60 0.87
CA CYS A 122 -0.02 7.45 1.48
C CYS A 122 1.39 7.16 0.93
N LEU A 123 1.78 5.89 0.88
CA LEU A 123 3.10 5.48 0.39
C LEU A 123 3.29 5.86 -1.08
N TYR A 124 2.28 5.65 -1.94
CA TYR A 124 2.36 6.06 -3.34
C TYR A 124 2.50 7.57 -3.51
N CYS A 125 1.79 8.36 -2.70
CA CYS A 125 1.96 9.82 -2.69
C CYS A 125 3.38 10.22 -2.28
N VAL A 126 3.97 9.59 -1.25
CA VAL A 126 5.36 9.87 -0.84
C VAL A 126 6.36 9.53 -1.94
N VAL A 127 6.22 8.38 -2.60
CA VAL A 127 7.07 7.99 -3.73
C VAL A 127 6.90 8.97 -4.89
N GLY A 128 5.67 9.41 -5.18
CA GLY A 128 5.38 10.42 -6.19
C GLY A 128 6.06 11.76 -5.91
N GLU A 129 6.02 12.25 -4.67
CA GLU A 129 6.71 13.48 -4.26
C GLU A 129 8.23 13.36 -4.37
N CYS A 130 8.80 12.22 -3.95
CA CYS A 130 10.23 11.97 -4.10
C CYS A 130 10.65 12.01 -5.57
N LEU A 131 9.84 11.43 -6.47
CA LEU A 131 10.11 11.47 -7.90
C LEU A 131 10.06 12.91 -8.45
N ILE A 132 9.08 13.71 -8.02
CA ILE A 132 8.97 15.12 -8.42
C ILE A 132 10.20 15.91 -7.96
N ALA A 133 10.62 15.72 -6.71
CA ALA A 133 11.80 16.39 -6.14
C ALA A 133 13.09 16.05 -6.92
N GLN A 134 13.27 14.79 -7.31
CA GLN A 134 14.41 14.38 -8.13
C GLN A 134 14.36 15.00 -9.54
N CYS A 135 13.18 15.05 -10.16
CA CYS A 135 13.01 15.67 -11.47
C CYS A 135 13.31 17.17 -11.44
N GLU A 136 12.92 17.86 -10.36
CA GLU A 136 13.22 19.27 -10.15
C GLU A 136 14.71 19.51 -9.92
N GLY A 137 15.38 18.65 -9.14
CA GLY A 137 16.83 18.69 -8.96
C GLY A 137 17.60 18.53 -10.29
N ILE A 138 17.17 17.60 -11.14
CA ILE A 138 17.73 17.45 -12.50
C ILE A 138 17.49 18.72 -13.32
N TYR A 139 16.28 19.28 -13.30
CA TYR A 139 15.98 20.52 -14.02
C TYR A 139 16.89 21.68 -13.58
N GLN A 140 17.09 21.86 -12.28
CA GLN A 140 17.98 22.89 -11.73
C GLN A 140 19.43 22.68 -12.20
N ALA A 141 19.97 21.47 -12.06
CA ALA A 141 21.33 21.15 -12.49
C ALA A 141 21.55 21.39 -14.00
N VAL A 142 20.53 21.12 -14.81
CA VAL A 142 20.56 21.35 -16.25
C VAL A 142 20.52 22.85 -16.57
N CYS A 143 19.72 23.64 -15.84
CA CYS A 143 19.65 25.10 -15.95
C CYS A 143 20.97 25.80 -15.58
N ASP A 144 21.66 25.31 -14.55
CA ASP A 144 22.94 25.88 -14.09
C ASP A 144 24.13 25.46 -14.96
N TYR A 145 23.92 24.54 -15.90
CA TYR A 145 24.97 24.08 -16.80
C TYR A 145 25.41 25.20 -17.77
N ARG A 146 26.71 25.29 -18.07
CA ARG A 146 27.29 26.28 -19.00
C ARG A 146 26.95 25.93 -20.46
N TRP A 147 25.67 26.01 -20.80
CA TRP A 147 25.09 25.59 -22.08
C TRP A 147 25.65 26.35 -23.29
N TYR A 148 26.18 27.55 -23.07
CA TYR A 148 26.80 28.41 -24.08
C TYR A 148 28.21 27.96 -24.48
N GLU A 149 28.84 27.05 -23.73
CA GLU A 149 30.16 26.48 -24.06
C GLU A 149 30.09 25.14 -24.80
N LEU A 150 28.88 24.58 -24.94
CA LEU A 150 28.66 23.30 -25.62
C LEU A 150 28.68 23.45 -27.14
N GLU A 151 29.00 22.34 -27.81
CA GLU A 151 28.76 22.25 -29.25
C GLU A 151 27.26 22.41 -29.57
N PRO A 152 26.90 23.00 -30.74
CA PRO A 152 25.50 23.27 -31.10
C PRO A 152 24.57 22.04 -31.04
N LYS A 153 25.09 20.85 -31.31
CA LYS A 153 24.35 19.58 -31.19
C LYS A 153 24.04 19.22 -29.73
N GLN A 154 25.00 19.40 -28.83
CA GLN A 154 24.85 19.10 -27.41
C GLN A 154 23.95 20.12 -26.72
N ALA A 155 24.09 21.41 -27.04
CA ALA A 155 23.23 22.48 -26.54
C ALA A 155 21.75 22.25 -26.91
N ARG A 156 21.47 21.81 -28.14
CA ARG A 156 20.10 21.44 -28.57
C ARG A 156 19.50 20.31 -27.73
N ASN A 157 20.28 19.26 -27.44
CA ASN A 157 19.81 18.16 -26.59
C ASN A 157 19.53 18.63 -25.15
N LEU A 158 20.36 19.53 -24.62
CA LEU A 158 20.17 20.12 -23.30
C LEU A 158 18.89 20.97 -23.22
N ILE A 159 18.62 21.79 -24.24
CA ILE A 159 17.37 22.58 -24.33
C ILE A 159 16.14 21.67 -24.39
N LEU A 160 16.20 20.58 -25.15
CA LEU A 160 15.12 19.60 -25.19
C LEU A 160 14.90 18.93 -23.82
N LEU A 161 15.99 18.66 -23.09
CA LEU A 161 15.94 18.13 -21.74
C LEU A 161 15.29 19.13 -20.78
N MET A 162 15.70 20.41 -20.79
CA MET A 162 15.08 21.48 -20.01
C MET A 162 13.59 21.61 -20.27
N ILE A 163 13.16 21.60 -21.54
CA ILE A 163 11.73 21.70 -21.89
C ILE A 163 10.96 20.47 -21.37
N ARG A 164 11.58 19.29 -21.37
CA ARG A 164 10.97 18.05 -20.87
C ARG A 164 10.88 18.00 -19.35
N THR A 165 11.90 18.43 -18.63
CA THR A 165 11.95 18.40 -17.15
C THR A 165 11.22 19.57 -16.51
N ASN A 166 11.04 20.69 -17.23
CA ASN A 166 10.21 21.83 -16.79
C ASN A 166 8.72 21.45 -16.66
N LYS A 167 8.27 20.38 -17.33
CA LYS A 167 7.02 19.73 -16.97
C LYS A 167 7.31 18.76 -15.82
N SER A 168 7.10 19.20 -14.58
CA SER A 168 7.17 18.33 -13.40
C SER A 168 6.47 17.01 -13.72
N LEU A 169 7.19 15.90 -13.54
CA LEU A 169 6.75 14.58 -13.98
C LEU A 169 5.72 14.06 -12.96
N TYR A 170 4.51 14.62 -13.02
CA TYR A 170 3.42 14.21 -12.16
C TYR A 170 2.97 12.82 -12.56
N VAL A 171 3.22 11.84 -11.69
CA VAL A 171 2.59 10.53 -11.82
C VAL A 171 1.10 10.74 -11.57
N THR A 172 0.30 10.71 -12.63
CA THR A 172 -1.13 10.95 -12.57
C THR A 172 -1.90 9.63 -12.64
N VAL A 173 -2.82 9.42 -11.71
CA VAL A 173 -3.78 8.31 -11.78
C VAL A 173 -4.77 8.62 -12.90
N GLY A 174 -4.72 7.82 -13.97
CA GLY A 174 -5.65 7.90 -15.10
C GLY A 174 -5.70 9.27 -15.80
N LYS A 175 -4.64 10.10 -15.69
CA LYS A 175 -4.58 11.51 -16.11
C LYS A 175 -5.49 12.49 -15.36
N ILE A 176 -6.18 12.08 -14.30
CA ILE A 176 -7.19 12.91 -13.61
C ILE A 176 -6.65 13.45 -12.29
N PHE A 177 -5.85 12.67 -11.54
CA PHE A 177 -5.35 13.05 -10.23
C PHE A 177 -3.83 12.87 -10.11
N PRO A 178 -3.06 13.90 -9.70
CA PRO A 178 -1.64 13.73 -9.40
C PRO A 178 -1.46 12.96 -8.09
N LEU A 179 -0.53 11.98 -8.08
CA LEU A 179 -0.11 11.26 -6.88
C LEU A 179 0.82 12.14 -6.03
N THR A 180 0.24 13.14 -5.36
CA THR A 180 0.94 14.04 -4.45
C THR A 180 0.33 13.99 -3.06
N MET A 181 1.11 14.29 -2.04
CA MET A 181 0.62 14.33 -0.66
C MET A 181 -0.45 15.42 -0.50
N ASN A 182 -0.29 16.54 -1.20
CA ASN A 182 -1.24 17.64 -1.20
C ASN A 182 -2.62 17.25 -1.76
N ALA A 183 -2.64 16.52 -2.89
CA ALA A 183 -3.89 16.04 -3.47
C ALA A 183 -4.60 15.05 -2.53
N PHE A 184 -3.84 14.16 -1.90
CA PHE A 184 -4.36 13.20 -0.94
C PHE A 184 -4.97 13.87 0.30
N CYS A 185 -4.25 14.80 0.94
CA CYS A 185 -4.77 15.56 2.09
C CYS A 185 -6.04 16.34 1.72
N SER A 186 -6.11 16.90 0.51
CA SER A 186 -7.29 17.60 0.01
C SER A 186 -8.49 16.65 -0.14
N LEU A 187 -8.27 15.42 -0.64
CA LEU A 187 -9.30 14.38 -0.71
C LEU A 187 -9.79 13.95 0.68
N LEU A 188 -8.90 13.78 1.65
CA LEU A 188 -9.26 13.45 3.03
C LEU A 188 -10.06 14.58 3.69
N LYS A 189 -9.64 15.83 3.49
CA LYS A 189 -10.37 16.99 4.02
C LYS A 189 -11.77 17.09 3.43
N THR A 190 -11.89 16.87 2.12
CA THR A 190 -13.17 16.90 1.41
C THR A 190 -14.10 15.80 1.87
N SER A 191 -13.61 14.55 1.96
CA SER A 191 -14.40 13.41 2.46
C SER A 191 -14.83 13.59 3.91
N GLY A 192 -13.95 14.06 4.80
CA GLY A 192 -14.30 14.44 6.17
C GLY A 192 -15.37 15.53 6.21
N GLY A 193 -15.27 16.54 5.34
CA GLY A 193 -16.29 17.59 5.19
C GLY A 193 -17.66 17.03 4.78
N TYR A 194 -17.71 16.13 3.80
CA TYR A 194 -18.95 15.46 3.38
C TYR A 194 -19.57 14.63 4.51
N ILE A 195 -18.75 13.84 5.23
CA ILE A 195 -19.22 13.06 6.37
C ILE A 195 -19.83 13.98 7.44
N SER A 196 -19.15 15.08 7.79
CA SER A 196 -19.65 16.05 8.75
C SER A 196 -20.99 16.67 8.31
N VAL A 197 -21.14 17.03 7.04
CA VAL A 197 -22.41 17.56 6.50
C VAL A 197 -23.53 16.52 6.56
N LEU A 198 -23.23 15.27 6.20
CA LEU A 198 -24.20 14.17 6.27
C LEU A 198 -24.63 13.87 7.71
N LEU A 199 -23.69 13.94 8.66
CA LEU A 199 -23.99 13.78 10.09
C LEU A 199 -24.86 14.94 10.60
N ALA A 200 -24.54 16.19 10.22
CA ALA A 200 -25.29 17.38 10.65
C ALA A 200 -26.71 17.47 10.06
N ARG A 201 -27.00 16.80 8.94
CA ARG A 201 -28.34 16.72 8.34
C ARG A 201 -29.17 15.53 8.84
N ARG A 202 -28.61 14.67 9.69
CA ARG A 202 -29.29 13.47 10.18
C ARG A 202 -30.24 13.76 11.35
N ASP A 203 -30.18 14.97 11.89
CA ASP A 203 -31.12 15.54 12.87
C ASP A 203 -32.19 16.40 12.18
#